data_AF-A0A5C0SMW9-F1
#
_entry.id   AF-A0A5C0SMW9-F1
#
_cell.length_a   1.000
_cell.length_b   1.000
_cell.length_c   1.000
_cell.angle_alpha   90.00
_cell.angle_beta   90.00
_cell.angle_gamma   90.00
#
_symmetry.space_group_name_H-M   'P 1'
#
loop_
_entity.id
_entity.type
_entity.pdbx_description
1 polymer ?
#
loop_
_entity_poly.entity_id
_entity_poly.type
_entity_poly.pdbx_seq_one_letter_code
_entity_poly.pdbx_strand_id
1 'polypeptide(L)'
;MICIKVKTLTRQVVALCGELGLRAVPEYRTPDGTRIDIAILRDERKLLAIELEASFKWFPQRVLYDVVKAHRAGFPELWVVTPFRGNPGWVRGYAEELGLTLRIMGEEEAISRLKTCSPCGT
;
A
#
# COMPACT_ATOMS: atom_id res chain seq x y z
N MET A 1 -20.87 -7.64 -8.15
CA MET A 1 -19.58 -6.98 -8.46
C MET A 1 -18.88 -6.72 -7.15
N ILE A 2 -17.78 -7.41 -6.86
CA ILE A 2 -16.99 -7.13 -5.63
C ILE A 2 -16.10 -5.94 -5.98
N CYS A 3 -16.28 -4.82 -5.29
CA CYS A 3 -15.57 -3.58 -5.57
C CYS A 3 -15.09 -2.99 -4.25
N ILE A 4 -13.84 -2.52 -4.23
CA ILE A 4 -13.30 -1.86 -3.05
C ILE A 4 -13.90 -0.47 -2.88
N LYS A 5 -14.20 -0.09 -1.63
CA LYS A 5 -14.72 1.25 -1.34
C LYS A 5 -13.57 2.25 -1.18
N VAL A 6 -12.85 2.55 -2.26
CA VAL A 6 -11.62 3.37 -2.28
C VAL A 6 -11.70 4.61 -1.38
N LYS A 7 -12.73 5.44 -1.54
CA LYS A 7 -12.91 6.68 -0.75
C LYS A 7 -13.11 6.40 0.74
N THR A 8 -13.89 5.39 1.07
CA THR A 8 -14.15 5.00 2.48
C THR A 8 -12.88 4.43 3.10
N LEU A 9 -12.21 3.52 2.41
CA LEU A 9 -10.98 2.90 2.86
C LEU A 9 -9.87 3.94 3.07
N THR A 10 -9.72 4.89 2.14
CA THR A 10 -8.76 6.01 2.29
C THR A 10 -9.01 6.79 3.57
N ARG A 11 -10.27 7.17 3.84
CA ARG A 11 -10.64 7.89 5.07
C ARG A 11 -10.34 7.07 6.33
N GLN A 12 -10.62 5.77 6.31
CA GLN A 12 -10.35 4.87 7.43
C GLN A 12 -8.86 4.75 7.70
N VAL A 13 -8.04 4.56 6.66
CA VAL A 13 -6.58 4.50 6.79
C VAL A 13 -6.03 5.80 7.36
N VAL A 14 -6.50 6.96 6.86
CA VAL A 14 -6.07 8.28 7.36
C VAL A 14 -6.43 8.47 8.83
N ALA A 15 -7.67 8.16 9.21
CA ALA A 15 -8.12 8.28 10.60
C ALA A 15 -7.31 7.37 11.54
N LEU A 16 -7.13 6.08 11.18
CA LEU A 16 -6.35 5.13 11.97
C LEU A 16 -4.88 5.55 12.09
N CYS A 17 -4.26 6.03 11.01
CA CYS A 17 -2.89 6.52 11.09
C CYS A 17 -2.78 7.72 12.05
N GLY A 18 -3.75 8.64 12.01
CA GLY A 18 -3.81 9.77 12.95
C GLY A 18 -3.89 9.31 14.42
N GLU A 19 -4.70 8.31 14.72
CA GLU A 19 -4.80 7.69 16.06
C GLU A 19 -3.47 7.03 16.50
N LEU A 20 -2.70 6.50 15.54
CA LEU A 20 -1.42 5.83 15.78
C LEU A 20 -0.21 6.79 15.81
N GLY A 21 -0.42 8.10 15.70
CA GLY A 21 0.67 9.09 15.60
C GLY A 21 1.46 8.99 14.30
N LEU A 22 0.86 8.43 13.25
CA LEU A 22 1.42 8.32 11.89
C LEU A 22 0.77 9.34 10.97
N ARG A 23 1.51 9.78 9.96
CA ARG A 23 0.99 10.65 8.90
C ARG A 23 0.64 9.83 7.68
N ALA A 24 -0.65 9.75 7.35
CA ALA A 24 -1.11 9.22 6.07
C ALA A 24 -1.35 10.37 5.08
N VAL A 25 -0.74 10.28 3.90
CA VAL A 25 -0.88 11.26 2.80
C VAL A 25 -1.59 10.58 1.63
N PRO A 26 -2.88 10.86 1.40
CA PRO A 26 -3.59 10.43 0.20
C PRO A 26 -3.01 11.09 -1.06
N GLU A 27 -3.08 10.38 -2.19
CA GLU A 27 -2.62 10.85 -3.50
C GLU A 27 -1.18 11.39 -3.49
N TYR A 28 -0.30 10.70 -2.74
CA TYR A 28 1.10 11.08 -2.59
C TYR A 28 1.81 11.10 -3.95
N ARG A 29 2.39 12.25 -4.29
CA ARG A 29 3.20 12.42 -5.50
C ARG A 29 4.65 12.05 -5.22
N THR A 30 5.17 11.11 -6.00
CA THR A 30 6.58 10.69 -5.92
C THR A 30 7.49 11.73 -6.60
N PRO A 31 8.79 11.76 -6.29
CA PRO A 31 9.74 12.68 -6.94
C PRO A 31 9.80 12.56 -8.47
N ASP A 32 9.50 11.38 -9.02
CA ASP A 32 9.43 11.14 -10.47
C ASP A 32 8.02 11.36 -11.07
N GLY A 33 7.11 11.99 -10.32
CA GLY A 33 5.81 12.46 -10.80
C GLY A 33 4.68 11.44 -10.79
N THR A 34 4.94 10.20 -10.37
CA THR A 34 3.90 9.18 -10.21
C THR A 34 3.05 9.42 -8.95
N ARG A 35 1.94 8.68 -8.82
CA ARG A 35 1.04 8.78 -7.66
C ARG A 35 0.98 7.44 -6.93
N ILE A 36 1.20 7.49 -5.62
CA ILE A 36 0.84 6.44 -4.67
C ILE A 36 -0.50 6.80 -4.04
N ASP A 37 -1.44 5.86 -3.97
CA ASP A 37 -2.79 6.17 -3.47
C ASP A 37 -2.78 6.63 -2.02
N ILE A 38 -2.00 5.97 -1.14
CA ILE A 38 -1.76 6.44 0.24
C ILE A 38 -0.31 6.15 0.64
N ALA A 39 0.41 7.18 1.09
CA ALA A 39 1.70 7.03 1.73
C ALA A 39 1.56 7.15 3.25
N ILE A 40 2.10 6.19 4.00
CA ILE A 40 2.18 6.24 5.46
C ILE A 40 3.62 6.56 5.86
N LEU A 41 3.73 7.62 6.65
CA LEU A 41 4.98 8.21 7.10
C LEU A 41 5.00 8.29 8.62
N ARG A 42 6.20 8.23 9.19
CA ARG A 42 6.48 8.69 10.54
C ARG A 42 7.52 9.80 10.43
N ASP A 43 7.13 11.01 10.81
CA ASP A 43 7.87 12.23 10.48
C ASP A 43 8.10 12.30 8.95
N GLU A 44 9.34 12.19 8.50
CA GLU A 44 9.74 12.15 7.08
C GLU A 44 10.14 10.74 6.60
N ARG A 45 10.14 9.75 7.50
CA ARG A 45 10.48 8.36 7.16
C ARG A 45 9.31 7.70 6.45
N LYS A 46 9.58 7.18 5.25
CA LYS A 46 8.65 6.36 4.46
C LYS A 46 8.53 4.98 5.09
N LEU A 47 7.31 4.62 5.51
CA LEU A 47 7.04 3.33 6.14
C LEU A 47 6.33 2.39 5.18
N LEU A 48 5.23 2.83 4.60
CA LEU A 48 4.35 1.97 3.82
C LEU A 48 3.69 2.74 2.67
N ALA A 49 3.77 2.20 1.46
CA ALA A 49 2.95 2.61 0.33
C ALA A 49 1.73 1.70 0.23
N ILE A 50 0.55 2.27 -0.03
CA ILE A 50 -0.68 1.51 -0.25
C ILE A 50 -1.25 1.87 -1.62
N GLU A 51 -1.59 0.85 -2.39
CA GLU A 51 -2.28 0.95 -3.68
C GLU A 51 -3.65 0.28 -3.58
N LEU A 52 -4.70 1.01 -3.98
CA LEU A 52 -6.08 0.56 -3.86
C LEU A 52 -6.56 0.03 -5.22
N GLU A 53 -6.34 -1.26 -5.44
CA GLU A 53 -6.55 -1.90 -6.73
C GLU A 53 -7.96 -2.46 -6.94
N ALA A 54 -8.81 -1.63 -7.57
CA ALA A 54 -10.20 -1.93 -7.88
C ALA A 54 -10.40 -2.73 -9.18
N SER A 55 -9.34 -3.05 -9.94
CA SER A 55 -9.43 -3.81 -11.19
C SER A 55 -8.50 -5.03 -11.21
N PHE A 56 -9.01 -6.17 -11.68
CA PHE A 56 -8.20 -7.37 -11.95
C PHE A 56 -7.53 -7.33 -13.34
N LYS A 57 -7.93 -6.39 -14.22
CA LYS A 57 -7.39 -6.32 -15.57
C LYS A 57 -5.89 -6.01 -15.51
N TRP A 58 -5.08 -6.86 -16.13
CA TRP A 58 -3.61 -6.74 -16.14
C TRP A 58 -2.99 -6.75 -14.73
N PHE A 59 -3.56 -7.54 -13.81
CA PHE A 59 -3.16 -7.51 -12.41
C PHE A 59 -1.63 -7.68 -12.19
N PRO A 60 -0.93 -8.63 -12.82
CA PRO A 60 0.53 -8.73 -12.67
C PRO A 60 1.28 -7.47 -13.13
N GLN A 61 0.87 -6.86 -14.25
CA GLN A 61 1.50 -5.64 -14.77
C GLN A 61 1.26 -4.42 -13.87
N ARG A 62 0.06 -4.34 -13.26
CA ARG A 62 -0.27 -3.27 -12.30
C ARG A 62 0.55 -3.41 -11.03
N VAL A 63 0.60 -4.62 -10.46
CA VAL A 63 1.44 -4.92 -9.30
C VAL A 63 2.91 -4.63 -9.62
N LEU A 64 3.40 -4.97 -10.80
CA LEU A 64 4.77 -4.64 -11.23
C LEU A 64 5.01 -3.13 -11.23
N TYR A 65 4.08 -2.36 -11.81
CA TYR A 65 4.17 -0.90 -11.85
C TYR A 65 4.17 -0.31 -10.44
N ASP A 66 3.32 -0.80 -9.56
CA ASP A 66 3.25 -0.37 -8.16
C ASP A 66 4.52 -0.71 -7.38
N VAL A 67 5.08 -1.90 -7.58
CA VAL A 67 6.37 -2.32 -7.01
C VAL A 67 7.48 -1.35 -7.42
N VAL A 68 7.61 -1.07 -8.72
CA VAL A 68 8.64 -0.16 -9.24
C VAL A 68 8.46 1.25 -8.67
N LYS A 69 7.23 1.76 -8.67
CA LYS A 69 6.87 3.09 -8.12
C LYS A 69 7.22 3.18 -6.64
N ALA A 70 6.79 2.24 -5.82
CA ALA A 70 7.04 2.25 -4.37
C ALA A 70 8.54 2.14 -4.06
N HIS A 71 9.24 1.24 -4.75
CA HIS A 71 10.68 1.06 -4.60
C HIS A 71 11.46 2.33 -4.98
N ARG A 72 11.20 2.91 -6.16
CA ARG A 72 11.85 4.16 -6.60
C ARG A 72 11.53 5.35 -5.72
N ALA A 73 10.32 5.38 -5.16
CA ALA A 73 9.93 6.38 -4.18
C ALA A 73 10.58 6.14 -2.80
N GLY A 74 11.31 5.04 -2.59
CA GLY A 74 12.04 4.74 -1.35
C GLY A 74 11.18 4.19 -0.22
N PHE A 75 10.03 3.57 -0.53
CA PHE A 75 9.26 2.83 0.47
C PHE A 75 9.84 1.43 0.67
N PRO A 76 9.96 0.95 1.92
CA PRO A 76 10.43 -0.41 2.21
C PRO A 76 9.33 -1.46 2.08
N GLU A 77 8.05 -1.05 2.10
CA GLU A 77 6.90 -1.94 2.04
C GLU A 77 5.80 -1.35 1.13
N LEU A 78 5.15 -2.24 0.37
CA LEU A 78 4.02 -1.97 -0.50
C LEU A 78 2.87 -2.92 -0.16
N TRP A 79 1.70 -2.36 0.12
CA TRP A 79 0.45 -3.10 0.19
C TRP A 79 -0.43 -2.81 -1.03
N VAL A 80 -0.76 -3.84 -1.78
CA VAL A 80 -1.78 -3.80 -2.82
C VAL A 80 -3.09 -4.32 -2.20
N VAL A 81 -4.03 -3.41 -1.96
CA VAL A 81 -5.34 -3.75 -1.37
C VAL A 81 -6.35 -3.95 -2.49
N THR A 82 -6.88 -5.14 -2.59
CA THR A 82 -7.69 -5.56 -3.73
C THR A 82 -8.74 -6.57 -3.32
N PRO A 83 -9.94 -6.59 -3.93
CA PRO A 83 -10.93 -7.62 -3.63
C PRO A 83 -10.62 -8.95 -4.36
N PHE A 84 -9.62 -8.96 -5.23
CA PHE A 84 -9.29 -10.09 -6.08
C PHE A 84 -8.22 -10.96 -5.43
N ARG A 85 -8.42 -12.27 -5.47
CA ARG A 85 -7.38 -13.26 -5.10
C ARG A 85 -6.41 -13.46 -6.26
N GLY A 86 -5.71 -12.38 -6.65
CA GLY A 86 -4.78 -12.39 -7.77
C GLY A 86 -3.41 -12.92 -7.37
N ASN A 87 -2.87 -13.86 -8.15
CA ASN A 87 -1.46 -14.25 -8.05
C ASN A 87 -0.62 -13.26 -8.90
N PRO A 88 0.33 -12.52 -8.30
CA PRO A 88 1.19 -11.60 -9.05
C PRO A 88 2.28 -12.33 -9.88
N GLY A 89 2.38 -13.66 -9.77
CA GLY A 89 3.37 -14.45 -10.49
C GLY A 89 4.80 -14.09 -10.10
N TRP A 90 5.68 -13.98 -11.08
CA TRP A 90 7.11 -13.66 -10.89
C TRP A 90 7.35 -12.29 -10.23
N VAL A 91 6.37 -11.39 -10.28
CA VAL A 91 6.48 -10.03 -9.69
C VAL A 91 6.72 -10.09 -8.18
N ARG A 92 6.26 -11.15 -7.49
CA ARG A 92 6.55 -11.33 -6.06
C ARG A 92 8.05 -11.52 -5.81
N GLY A 93 8.71 -12.39 -6.58
CA GLY A 93 10.16 -12.59 -6.48
C GLY A 93 10.92 -11.34 -6.89
N TYR A 94 10.46 -10.64 -7.93
CA TYR A 94 11.05 -9.37 -8.33
C TYR A 94 10.97 -8.28 -7.24
N ALA A 95 9.86 -8.17 -6.52
CA ALA A 95 9.77 -7.24 -5.39
C ALA A 95 10.78 -7.58 -4.28
N GLU A 96 10.96 -8.87 -4.00
CA GLU A 96 11.95 -9.36 -3.03
C GLU A 96 13.39 -9.05 -3.46
N GLU A 97 13.72 -9.25 -4.74
CA GLU A 97 15.03 -8.88 -5.31
C GLU A 97 15.35 -7.38 -5.14
N LEU A 98 14.31 -6.52 -5.16
CA LEU A 98 14.43 -5.07 -4.92
C LEU A 98 14.48 -4.70 -3.42
N GLY A 99 14.36 -5.67 -2.52
CA GLY A 99 14.26 -5.44 -1.07
C GLY A 99 12.94 -4.80 -0.63
N LEU A 100 11.90 -4.88 -1.47
CA LEU A 100 10.56 -4.34 -1.18
C LEU A 100 9.65 -5.44 -0.64
N THR A 101 9.13 -5.26 0.57
CA THR A 101 8.11 -6.17 1.11
C THR A 101 6.78 -5.95 0.38
N LEU A 102 6.36 -6.90 -0.46
CA LEU A 102 5.08 -6.85 -1.17
C LEU A 102 4.01 -7.69 -0.46
N ARG A 103 2.90 -7.05 -0.07
CA ARG A 103 1.68 -7.72 0.41
C ARG A 103 0.50 -7.44 -0.50
N ILE A 104 -0.29 -8.48 -0.78
CA ILE A 104 -1.53 -8.37 -1.54
C ILE A 104 -2.64 -8.94 -0.67
N MET A 105 -3.65 -8.14 -0.36
CA MET A 105 -4.66 -8.48 0.65
C MET A 105 -6.00 -7.80 0.40
N GLY A 106 -7.05 -8.24 1.10
CA GLY A 106 -8.36 -7.60 1.10
C GLY A 106 -8.45 -6.40 2.05
N GLU A 107 -9.53 -5.61 1.94
CA GLU A 107 -9.77 -4.40 2.75
C GLU A 107 -9.77 -4.70 4.26
N GLU A 108 -10.47 -5.77 4.66
CA GLU A 108 -10.59 -6.16 6.07
C GLU A 108 -9.24 -6.55 6.68
N GLU A 109 -8.42 -7.28 5.92
CA GLU A 109 -7.07 -7.65 6.35
C GLU A 109 -6.18 -6.41 6.47
N ALA A 110 -6.23 -5.49 5.51
CA ALA A 110 -5.45 -4.25 5.55
C ALA A 110 -5.77 -3.41 6.79
N ILE A 111 -7.06 -3.21 7.09
CA ILE A 111 -7.50 -2.48 8.27
C ILE A 111 -7.09 -3.21 9.57
N SER A 112 -7.25 -4.53 9.62
CA SER A 112 -6.85 -5.33 10.77
C SER A 112 -5.35 -5.19 11.05
N ARG A 113 -4.52 -5.31 10.00
CA ARG A 113 -3.06 -5.17 10.11
C ARG A 113 -2.65 -3.79 10.59
N LEU A 114 -3.24 -2.71 10.05
CA LEU A 114 -2.94 -1.35 10.52
C LEU A 114 -3.20 -1.18 12.02
N LYS A 115 -4.31 -1.75 12.53
CA LYS A 115 -4.63 -1.72 13.97
C LYS A 115 -3.64 -2.50 14.82
N THR A 116 -3.11 -3.62 14.31
CA THR A 116 -2.11 -4.44 15.03
C THR A 116 -0.69 -3.89 14.94
N CYS A 117 -0.40 -3.02 13.97
CA CYS A 117 0.89 -2.36 13.80
C CYS A 117 1.12 -1.18 14.76
N SER A 118 0.28 -1.02 15.80
CA SER A 118 0.57 -0.14 16.93
C SER A 118 2.01 -0.36 17.40
N PRO A 119 2.81 0.70 17.58
CA PRO A 119 4.14 0.53 18.14
C PRO A 119 3.97 -0.15 19.50
N CYS A 120 4.57 -1.32 19.65
CA CYS A 120 4.95 -1.81 20.96
C CYS A 120 5.71 -0.64 21.61
N GLY A 121 5.18 -0.15 22.73
CA GLY A 121 5.70 1.03 23.40
C GLY A 121 7.20 0.90 23.67
N THR A 122 7.92 2.00 23.49
CA THR A 122 9.01 2.47 24.34
C THR A 122 9.34 3.89 23.95
#